data_AF-F0IIP3-F1
#
_entry.id   AF-F0IIP3-F1
#
_cell.length_a   1.000
_cell.length_b   1.000
_cell.length_c   1.000
_cell.angle_alpha   90.00
_cell.angle_beta   90.00
_cell.angle_gamma   90.00
#
_symmetry.space_group_name_H-M   'P 1'
#
loop_
_entity.id
_entity.type
_entity.pdbx_description
1 polymer ?
#
loop_
_entity_poly.entity_id
_entity_poly.type
_entity_poly.pdbx_seq_one_letter_code
_entity_poly.pdbx_strand_id
1 'polypeptide(L)'
;MLAEGFAPDLVDEWLKIRKAKKAINSEHAFELFLEQVQFTQQEKNTILKLIVQKQWKGFEASWLETLSHPSLNRKEPITIDQNGNILNPTYFNTTSTNTSPYVAGRQTAETLRANLQGW
;
A
#
# COMPACT_ATOMS: atom_id res chain seq x y z
N MET A 1 25.63 -15.87 -3.28
CA MET A 1 25.30 -15.59 -1.86
C MET A 1 26.52 -15.57 -0.95
N LEU A 2 27.22 -16.68 -0.73
CA LEU A 2 28.40 -16.70 0.15
C LEU A 2 29.53 -15.80 -0.35
N ALA A 3 29.76 -15.79 -1.67
CA ALA A 3 30.74 -14.92 -2.32
C ALA A 3 30.41 -13.41 -2.19
N GLU A 4 29.13 -13.08 -2.02
CA GLU A 4 28.66 -11.69 -1.85
C GLU A 4 28.80 -11.20 -0.40
N GLY A 5 29.32 -12.04 0.51
CA GLY A 5 29.49 -11.70 1.93
C GLY A 5 28.22 -11.85 2.78
N PHE A 6 27.26 -12.66 2.35
CA PHE A 6 26.13 -13.06 3.21
C PHE A 6 26.58 -14.11 4.24
N ALA A 7 26.04 -14.00 5.45
CA ALA A 7 26.28 -14.97 6.51
C ALA A 7 25.76 -16.36 6.11
N PRO A 8 26.58 -17.43 6.20
CA PRO A 8 26.21 -18.78 5.77
C PRO A 8 24.97 -19.30 6.50
N ASP A 9 24.84 -19.03 7.80
CA ASP A 9 23.71 -19.45 8.62
C ASP A 9 22.38 -18.88 8.10
N LEU A 10 22.36 -17.58 7.80
CA LEU A 10 21.16 -16.90 7.30
C LEU A 10 20.78 -17.37 5.89
N VAL A 11 21.77 -17.68 5.06
CA VAL A 11 21.56 -18.22 3.71
C VAL A 11 20.91 -19.60 3.78
N ASP A 12 21.40 -20.48 4.65
CA ASP A 12 20.84 -21.82 4.86
C ASP A 12 19.38 -21.74 5.37
N GLU A 13 19.10 -20.88 6.35
CA GLU A 13 17.74 -20.65 6.83
C GLU A 13 16.83 -20.12 5.71
N TRP A 14 17.30 -19.16 4.92
CA TRP A 14 16.51 -18.64 3.81
C TRP A 14 16.23 -19.70 2.73
N LEU A 15 17.21 -20.53 2.40
CA LEU A 15 17.03 -21.66 1.49
C LEU A 15 16.00 -22.67 2.01
N LYS A 16 15.99 -22.96 3.32
CA LYS A 16 14.97 -23.81 3.96
C LYS A 16 13.58 -23.21 3.81
N ILE A 17 13.42 -21.91 4.04
CA ILE A 17 12.14 -21.19 3.87
C ILE A 17 11.65 -21.28 2.43
N ARG A 18 12.52 -20.99 1.46
CA ARG A 18 12.17 -21.04 0.03
C ARG A 18 11.73 -22.44 -0.38
N LYS A 19 12.42 -23.47 0.09
CA LYS A 19 12.06 -24.88 -0.14
C LYS A 19 10.69 -25.21 0.46
N ALA A 20 10.45 -24.82 1.72
CA ALA A 20 9.17 -25.04 2.40
C ALA A 20 8.00 -24.34 1.69
N LYS A 21 8.24 -23.13 1.17
CA LYS A 21 7.24 -22.34 0.43
C LYS A 21 7.17 -22.67 -1.06
N LYS A 22 7.87 -23.72 -1.52
CA LYS A 22 7.91 -24.20 -2.91
C LYS A 22 8.28 -23.11 -3.92
N ALA A 23 9.21 -22.22 -3.54
CA ALA A 23 9.74 -21.21 -4.44
C ALA A 23 10.81 -21.80 -5.36
N ILE A 24 10.91 -21.26 -6.58
CA ILE A 24 11.94 -21.66 -7.55
C ILE A 24 13.25 -20.98 -7.14
N ASN A 25 14.26 -21.80 -6.80
CA ASN A 25 15.63 -21.34 -6.61
C ASN A 25 16.30 -21.21 -7.99
N SER A 26 16.02 -20.12 -8.69
CA SER A 26 16.74 -19.73 -9.91
C SER A 26 17.78 -18.65 -9.61
N GLU A 27 18.79 -18.57 -10.47
CA GLU A 27 19.79 -17.48 -10.45
C GLU A 27 19.12 -16.11 -10.60
N HIS A 28 18.16 -15.99 -11.52
CA HIS A 28 17.38 -14.77 -11.69
C HIS A 28 16.66 -14.31 -10.41
N ALA A 29 16.12 -15.24 -9.61
CA ALA A 29 15.49 -14.87 -8.34
C ALA A 29 16.51 -14.39 -7.30
N PHE A 30 17.76 -14.85 -7.38
CA PHE A 30 18.85 -14.35 -6.55
C PHE A 30 19.34 -12.97 -7.01
N GLU A 31 19.48 -12.76 -8.32
CA GLU A 31 19.82 -11.46 -8.91
C GLU A 31 18.80 -10.38 -8.54
N LEU A 32 17.51 -10.66 -8.71
CA LEU A 32 16.43 -9.75 -8.31
C LEU A 32 16.50 -9.44 -6.81
N PHE A 33 16.76 -10.45 -5.98
CA PHE A 33 16.95 -10.24 -4.55
C PHE A 33 18.13 -9.28 -4.26
N LEU A 34 19.28 -9.48 -4.91
CA LEU A 34 20.45 -8.61 -4.74
C LEU A 34 20.14 -7.18 -5.18
N GLU A 35 19.48 -7.02 -6.32
CA GLU A 35 19.08 -5.71 -6.83
C GLU A 35 18.20 -4.97 -5.82
N GLN A 36 17.19 -5.65 -5.27
CA GLN A 36 16.32 -5.07 -4.23
C GLN A 36 17.10 -4.72 -2.95
N VAL A 37 18.04 -5.57 -2.52
CA VAL A 37 18.91 -5.25 -1.36
C VAL A 37 19.75 -4.00 -1.63
N GLN A 38 20.33 -3.86 -2.83
CA GLN A 38 21.10 -2.68 -3.21
C GLN A 38 20.24 -1.42 -3.21
N PHE A 39 19.00 -1.49 -3.70
CA PHE A 39 18.07 -0.35 -3.69
C PHE A 39 17.77 0.17 -2.28
N THR A 40 17.73 -0.71 -1.27
CA THR A 40 17.47 -0.28 0.11
C THR A 40 18.61 0.51 0.75
N GLN A 41 19.82 0.45 0.18
CA GLN A 41 21.06 0.99 0.79
C GLN A 41 21.30 0.50 2.24
N GLN A 42 20.67 -0.60 2.66
CA GLN A 42 20.83 -1.20 3.97
C GLN A 42 21.88 -2.31 3.94
N GLU A 43 22.32 -2.73 5.13
CA GLU A 43 23.25 -3.83 5.28
C GLU A 43 22.57 -5.16 4.86
N LYS A 44 23.23 -5.90 3.97
CA LYS A 44 22.67 -7.07 3.28
C LYS A 44 22.27 -8.21 4.23
N ASN A 45 23.02 -8.45 5.30
CA ASN A 45 22.69 -9.45 6.31
C ASN A 45 21.50 -9.04 7.17
N THR A 46 21.30 -7.74 7.40
CA THR A 46 20.15 -7.17 8.12
C THR A 46 18.87 -7.43 7.33
N ILE A 47 18.90 -7.19 6.01
CA ILE A 47 17.79 -7.54 5.11
C ILE A 47 17.54 -9.04 5.12
N LEU A 48 18.58 -9.87 4.99
CA LEU A 48 18.43 -11.32 4.98
C LEU A 48 17.86 -11.85 6.31
N LYS A 49 18.29 -11.30 7.44
CA LYS A 49 17.75 -11.61 8.78
C LYS A 49 16.28 -11.26 8.89
N LEU A 50 15.86 -10.11 8.37
CA LEU A 50 14.45 -9.71 8.33
C LEU A 50 13.61 -10.69 7.50
N ILE A 51 14.11 -11.07 6.32
CA ILE A 51 13.43 -12.02 5.43
C ILE A 51 13.28 -13.38 6.12
N VAL A 52 14.33 -13.87 6.78
CA VAL A 52 14.29 -15.11 7.56
C VAL A 52 13.27 -15.00 8.69
N GLN A 53 13.31 -13.92 9.48
CA GLN A 53 12.37 -13.68 10.58
C GLN A 53 10.91 -13.62 10.09
N LYS A 54 10.65 -13.00 8.94
CA LYS A 54 9.32 -12.89 8.34
C LYS A 54 8.93 -14.10 7.48
N GLN A 55 9.85 -15.06 7.31
CA GLN A 55 9.67 -16.26 6.49
C GLN A 55 9.27 -15.92 5.03
N TRP A 56 9.88 -14.89 4.48
CA TRP A 56 9.58 -14.43 3.12
C TRP A 56 10.37 -15.23 2.07
N LYS A 57 9.68 -15.61 0.98
CA LYS A 57 10.28 -16.36 -0.13
C LYS A 57 11.10 -15.51 -1.11
N GLY A 58 10.93 -14.19 -1.02
CA GLY A 58 11.52 -13.15 -1.86
C GLY A 58 11.46 -11.82 -1.09
N PHE A 59 11.95 -10.75 -1.69
CA PHE A 59 12.04 -9.45 -1.03
C PHE A 59 11.97 -8.34 -2.06
N GLU A 60 11.26 -7.27 -1.71
CA GLU A 60 11.18 -6.03 -2.48
C GLU A 60 11.45 -4.86 -1.53
N ALA A 61 12.18 -3.85 -1.99
CA ALA A 61 12.55 -2.69 -1.19
C ALA A 61 11.31 -1.93 -0.69
N SER A 62 10.26 -1.87 -1.50
CA SER A 62 8.97 -1.22 -1.17
C SER A 62 8.30 -1.81 0.07
N TRP A 63 8.56 -3.08 0.39
CA TRP A 63 7.97 -3.71 1.57
C TRP A 63 8.50 -3.09 2.87
N LEU A 64 9.72 -2.55 2.88
CA LEU A 64 10.25 -1.84 4.04
C LEU A 64 9.49 -0.54 4.33
N GLU A 65 9.06 0.18 3.30
CA GLU A 65 8.26 1.40 3.44
C GLU A 65 6.93 1.11 4.16
N THR A 66 6.31 -0.04 3.84
CA THR A 66 5.07 -0.48 4.48
C THR A 66 5.24 -0.86 5.96
N LEU A 67 6.43 -1.30 6.38
CA LEU A 67 6.74 -1.60 7.78
C LEU A 67 6.94 -0.33 8.61
N SER A 68 7.45 0.74 7.98
CA SER A 68 7.68 2.03 8.65
C SER A 68 6.39 2.84 8.85
N HIS A 69 5.39 2.66 7.98
CA HIS A 69 4.10 3.36 8.05
C HIS A 69 2.91 2.38 8.05
N PRO A 70 2.69 1.61 9.13
CA PRO A 70 1.56 0.68 9.22
C PRO A 70 0.18 1.35 9.16
N SER A 71 0.10 2.69 9.23
CA SER A 71 -1.16 3.44 9.30
C SER A 71 -1.76 3.87 7.95
N LEU A 72 -1.04 3.80 6.82
CA LEU A 72 -1.56 4.28 5.52
C LEU A 72 -2.35 3.24 4.72
N ASN A 73 -2.33 1.97 5.13
CA ASN A 73 -3.08 0.90 4.45
C ASN A 73 -4.39 0.54 5.17
N ARG A 74 -4.78 1.31 6.20
CA ARG A 74 -6.14 1.21 6.74
C ARG A 74 -7.05 1.93 5.75
N LYS A 75 -7.83 1.17 4.97
CA LYS A 75 -9.07 1.70 4.39
C LYS A 75 -9.98 2.05 5.57
N GLU A 76 -9.79 3.24 6.16
CA GLU A 76 -10.72 3.76 7.15
C GLU A 76 -12.12 3.75 6.52
N PRO A 77 -13.16 3.26 7.22
CA PRO A 77 -14.50 3.28 6.69
C PRO A 77 -14.90 4.73 6.41
N ILE A 78 -15.26 5.01 5.15
CA ILE A 78 -15.82 6.29 4.75
C ILE A 78 -17.14 6.47 5.52
N THR A 79 -17.14 7.36 6.51
CA THR A 79 -18.36 7.70 7.24
C THR A 79 -19.02 8.84 6.49
N ILE A 80 -20.26 8.61 6.01
CA ILE A 80 -21.05 9.61 5.30
C ILE A 80 -22.07 10.19 6.28
N ASP A 81 -22.20 11.51 6.35
CA ASP A 81 -23.25 12.15 7.12
C ASP A 81 -24.64 11.95 6.47
N GLN A 82 -25.70 12.28 7.20
CA GLN A 82 -27.09 12.22 6.73
C GLN A 82 -27.41 13.14 5.53
N ASN A 83 -26.46 14.00 5.13
CA ASN A 83 -26.54 14.92 4.00
C ASN A 83 -25.71 14.45 2.81
N GLY A 84 -25.00 13.32 2.92
CA GLY A 84 -24.21 12.72 1.85
C GLY A 84 -22.74 13.15 1.81
N ASN A 85 -22.22 13.87 2.82
CA ASN A 85 -20.84 14.33 2.85
C ASN A 85 -19.91 13.32 3.52
N ILE A 86 -18.69 13.20 2.99
CA ILE A 86 -17.63 12.32 3.50
C ILE A 86 -16.97 12.99 4.72
N LEU A 87 -17.08 12.37 5.90
CA LEU A 87 -16.44 12.83 7.14
C LEU A 87 -15.05 12.19 7.27
N ASN A 88 -14.01 12.89 6.80
CA ASN A 88 -12.61 12.48 6.98
C ASN A 88 -12.06 13.05 8.30
N PRO A 89 -11.40 12.26 9.16
CA PRO A 89 -10.90 12.76 10.45
C PRO A 89 -9.58 13.55 10.39
N THR A 90 -9.02 13.84 9.21
CA THR A 90 -7.78 14.63 9.13
C THR A 90 -7.87 15.75 8.11
N TYR A 91 -7.65 16.97 8.61
CA TYR A 91 -7.57 18.27 7.95
C TYR A 91 -8.90 18.95 7.60
N PHE A 92 -9.32 19.82 8.54
CA PHE A 92 -10.16 20.97 8.28
C PHE A 92 -9.43 21.94 7.33
N ASN A 93 -10.22 22.65 6.50
CA ASN A 93 -9.90 23.69 5.49
C ASN A 93 -10.32 23.17 4.09
N THR A 94 -11.18 23.81 3.31
CA THR A 94 -11.44 25.26 3.17
C THR A 94 -12.65 25.51 2.25
N THR A 95 -13.39 26.57 2.56
CA THR A 95 -14.17 27.46 1.65
C THR A 95 -15.06 26.91 0.54
N SER A 96 -16.36 27.18 0.72
CA SER A 96 -17.28 27.78 -0.27
C SER A 96 -16.66 28.10 -1.65
N THR A 97 -17.02 27.31 -2.65
CA THR A 97 -17.20 27.82 -4.02
C THR A 97 -18.46 27.21 -4.63
N ASN A 98 -19.43 28.08 -4.88
CA ASN A 98 -20.50 27.89 -5.85
C ASN A 98 -19.94 27.26 -7.13
N THR A 99 -20.22 25.98 -7.37
CA THR A 99 -20.20 25.40 -8.71
C THR A 99 -21.03 24.14 -8.64
N SER A 100 -22.30 24.26 -9.04
CA SER A 100 -23.18 23.12 -9.26
C SER A 100 -22.50 22.14 -10.23
N PRO A 101 -22.20 20.90 -9.83
CA PRO A 101 -22.02 19.86 -10.81
C PRO A 101 -23.43 19.60 -11.38
N TYR A 102 -23.63 19.91 -12.65
CA TYR A 102 -24.80 19.48 -13.38
C TYR A 102 -24.76 17.94 -13.44
N VAL A 103 -25.32 17.28 -12.43
CA VAL A 103 -25.51 15.83 -12.40
C VAL A 103 -26.79 15.55 -13.18
N ALA A 104 -26.63 15.10 -14.43
CA ALA A 104 -27.75 14.67 -15.25
C ALA A 104 -28.64 13.69 -14.46
N GLY A 105 -29.90 14.09 -14.22
CA GLY A 105 -30.91 13.27 -13.53
C GLY A 105 -31.24 13.63 -12.08
N ARG A 106 -30.63 14.66 -11.47
CA ARG A 106 -31.05 15.12 -10.14
C ARG A 106 -31.91 16.39 -10.24
N GLN A 107 -33.21 16.24 -9.97
CA GLN A 107 -34.09 17.37 -9.71
C GLN A 107 -33.70 17.99 -8.37
N THR A 108 -33.30 19.26 -8.36
CA THR A 108 -33.10 20.04 -7.12
C THR A 108 -34.45 20.48 -6.58
N ALA A 109 -34.51 20.80 -5.28
CA ALA A 109 -35.73 21.32 -4.63
C ALA A 109 -36.26 22.60 -5.33
N GLU A 110 -35.39 23.37 -5.98
CA GLU A 110 -35.75 24.53 -6.79
C GLU A 110 -36.42 24.13 -8.12
N THR A 111 -35.92 23.10 -8.82
CA THR A 111 -36.57 22.57 -10.04
C THR A 111 -37.92 21.91 -9.79
N LEU A 112 -38.15 21.37 -8.59
CA LEU A 112 -39.47 20.86 -8.16
C LEU A 112 -40.45 22.00 -7.86
N ARG A 113 -39.97 23.10 -7.25
CA ARG A 113 -40.77 24.30 -6.99
C ARG A 113 -41.20 25.02 -8.27
N ALA A 114 -40.31 25.07 -9.27
CA ALA A 114 -40.61 25.69 -10.57
C ALA A 114 -41.71 24.96 -11.36
N ASN A 115 -41.85 23.64 -11.20
CA ASN A 115 -42.91 22.85 -11.85
C ASN A 115 -44.29 23.00 -11.19
N LEU A 116 -44.36 23.53 -9.96
CA LEU A 116 -45.63 23.72 -9.24
C LEU A 116 -46.28 25.09 -9.48
N GLN A 117 -45.61 26.01 -10.19
CA GLN A 117 -46.10 27.38 -10.41
C GLN A 117 -46.57 27.67 -11.84
N GLY A 118 -46.80 26.65 -12.69
CA GLY A 118 -47.35 26.83 -14.03
C GLY A 118 -48.68 26.11 -14.23
N TRP A 119 -49.79 26.87 -14.27
CA TRP A 119 -51.01 26.57 -15.01
C TRP A 119 -51.14 27.59 -16.13
#